data_AF-A0A5J4VY72-F1
#
_entry.id   AF-A0A5J4VY72-F1
#
_cell.length_a   1.000
_cell.length_b   1.000
_cell.length_c   1.000
_cell.angle_alpha   90.00
_cell.angle_beta   90.00
_cell.angle_gamma   90.00
#
_symmetry.space_group_name_H-M   'P 1'
#
loop_
_entity.id
_entity.type
_entity.pdbx_description
1 polymer ?
#
loop_
_entity_poly.entity_id
_entity_poly.type
_entity_poly.pdbx_seq_one_letter_code
_entity_poly.pdbx_strand_id
1 'polypeptide(L)'
;MAKRQDAISQYNDTKSLHYKQILNSAFGGEEQNNAKFDKISFNNARQTSFKQLKQDHKATRKLSDDILNSDGEVIEEAQYMVSESPSQFKCNKPLQEAVFILDNSKFWYLNFVYNFFFKCVDMNRVHFCNMDIDSMYLSIAGSQIECYKQGLKYVIKDQLFYDNRFKELLPWDNCTVAEEKKLMGITTESQGENIVCLAPKCYSLYNGNEQNDDIVSLVNRMKGVSEKKANLTTNDYIKCLNDGCNISVTTNNLQMKMGVMSMISMEKSALTGIHNKMVVLSKGCCAPFMYGINADHYLID
;
A
#
# COMPACT_ATOMS: atom_id res chain seq x y z
N MET A 1 7.52 3.64 21.77
CA MET A 1 6.65 4.77 21.39
C MET A 1 7.20 6.12 21.86
N ALA A 2 7.49 6.32 23.15
CA ALA A 2 8.02 7.58 23.70
C ALA A 2 9.18 8.20 22.89
N LYS A 3 10.23 7.42 22.61
CA LYS A 3 11.37 7.89 21.78
C LYS A 3 10.97 8.42 20.39
N ARG A 4 9.90 7.88 19.80
CA ARG A 4 9.35 8.37 18.52
C ARG A 4 8.61 9.69 18.73
N GLN A 5 7.82 9.80 19.79
CA GLN A 5 7.13 11.05 20.15
C GLN A 5 8.15 12.18 20.43
N ASP A 6 9.24 11.88 21.15
CA ASP A 6 10.34 12.82 21.38
C ASP A 6 11.04 13.24 20.08
N ALA A 7 11.22 12.31 19.14
CA ALA A 7 11.79 12.64 17.85
C ALA A 7 10.87 13.56 17.02
N ILE A 8 9.55 13.34 17.08
CA ILE A 8 8.55 14.20 16.41
C ILE A 8 8.53 15.59 17.05
N SER A 9 8.54 15.70 18.38
CA SER A 9 8.56 17.00 19.07
C SER A 9 9.84 17.80 18.80
N GLN A 10 10.93 17.12 18.45
CA GLN A 10 12.19 17.72 18.01
C GLN A 10 12.26 17.99 16.50
N TYR A 11 11.16 17.81 15.75
CA TYR A 11 11.12 17.94 14.28
C TYR A 11 12.18 17.07 13.56
N ASN A 12 12.49 15.90 14.13
CA ASN A 12 13.46 14.97 13.57
C ASN A 12 12.77 13.80 12.86
N ASP A 13 12.38 14.06 11.62
CA ASP A 13 11.63 13.11 10.78
C ASP A 13 12.39 11.81 10.55
N THR A 14 13.71 11.87 10.33
CA THR A 14 14.55 10.69 10.10
C THR A 14 14.53 9.76 11.32
N LYS A 15 14.69 10.33 12.52
CA LYS A 15 14.70 9.56 13.77
C LYS A 15 13.30 9.04 14.11
N SER A 16 12.26 9.82 13.84
CA SER A 16 10.86 9.38 13.96
C SER A 16 10.57 8.18 13.04
N LEU A 17 11.02 8.26 11.78
CA LEU A 17 10.87 7.19 10.80
C LEU A 17 11.63 5.94 11.20
N HIS A 18 12.87 6.08 11.69
CA HIS A 18 13.67 4.97 12.19
C HIS A 18 12.97 4.24 13.35
N TYR A 19 12.44 4.98 14.34
CA TYR A 19 11.70 4.36 15.43
C TYR A 19 10.38 3.72 14.98
N LYS A 20 9.68 4.30 13.99
CA LYS A 20 8.51 3.66 13.37
C LYS A 20 8.89 2.33 12.72
N GLN A 21 9.99 2.28 11.98
CA GLN A 21 10.47 1.05 11.34
C GLN A 21 10.83 -0.03 12.36
N ILE A 22 11.49 0.33 13.46
CA ILE A 22 11.80 -0.64 14.53
C ILE A 22 10.53 -1.27 15.09
N LEU A 23 9.52 -0.44 15.41
CA LEU A 23 8.25 -0.92 15.97
C LEU A 23 7.53 -1.85 14.99
N ASN A 24 7.42 -1.46 13.72
CA ASN A 24 6.74 -2.26 12.71
C ASN A 24 7.50 -3.57 12.36
N SER A 25 8.83 -3.53 12.38
CA SER A 25 9.66 -4.70 12.04
C SER A 25 9.68 -5.75 13.16
N ALA A 26 9.43 -5.36 14.41
CA ALA A 26 9.29 -6.31 15.51
C ALA A 26 8.16 -7.32 15.22
N PHE A 27 6.97 -6.81 14.85
CA PHE A 27 5.83 -7.60 14.39
C PHE A 27 6.14 -8.41 13.12
N GLY A 28 6.66 -7.77 12.07
CA GLY A 28 6.96 -8.47 10.81
C GLY A 28 7.99 -9.59 10.95
N GLY A 29 8.82 -9.54 12.00
CA GLY A 29 9.75 -10.60 12.36
C GLY A 29 9.08 -11.84 12.96
N GLU A 30 7.89 -11.73 13.55
CA GLU A 30 7.11 -12.85 14.11
C GLU A 30 6.30 -13.58 13.04
N GLU A 31 5.85 -12.88 12.00
CA GLU A 31 5.09 -13.44 10.87
C GLU A 31 5.98 -13.97 9.72
N GLN A 32 7.27 -14.23 9.99
CA GLN A 32 8.18 -14.63 8.93
C GLN A 32 7.83 -16.02 8.36
N ASN A 33 7.68 -16.07 7.04
CA ASN A 33 7.53 -17.33 6.34
C ASN A 33 8.87 -18.10 6.38
N ASN A 34 8.90 -19.18 7.16
CA ASN A 34 10.05 -20.08 7.29
C ASN A 34 10.12 -21.14 6.17
N ALA A 35 9.22 -21.10 5.17
CA ALA A 35 9.27 -21.99 4.03
C ALA A 35 10.59 -21.81 3.27
N LYS A 36 11.22 -22.94 2.96
CA LYS A 36 12.57 -22.99 2.40
C LYS A 36 12.47 -23.11 0.89
N PHE A 37 12.62 -21.99 0.20
CA PHE A 37 12.70 -21.97 -1.25
C PHE A 37 14.13 -21.71 -1.70
N ASP A 38 14.59 -22.51 -2.65
CA ASP A 38 15.82 -22.19 -3.36
C ASP A 38 15.58 -20.91 -4.18
N LYS A 39 16.58 -20.04 -4.18
CA LYS A 39 16.59 -18.87 -5.05
C LYS A 39 17.05 -19.33 -6.43
N ILE A 40 16.14 -19.25 -7.40
CA ILE A 40 16.45 -19.51 -8.80
C ILE A 40 16.80 -18.19 -9.49
N SER A 41 17.88 -18.20 -10.26
CA SER A 41 18.29 -17.05 -11.07
C SER A 41 18.77 -17.48 -12.45
N PHE A 42 18.49 -16.65 -13.45
CA PHE A 42 18.97 -16.83 -14.82
C PHE A 42 20.17 -15.92 -15.04
N ASN A 43 21.28 -16.49 -15.47
CA ASN A 43 22.57 -15.81 -15.55
C ASN A 43 23.29 -16.21 -16.83
N ASN A 44 24.21 -15.35 -17.28
CA ASN A 44 25.17 -15.73 -18.32
C ASN A 44 26.33 -16.56 -17.75
N ALA A 45 27.22 -17.03 -18.61
CA ALA A 45 28.37 -17.86 -18.21
C ALA A 45 29.24 -17.21 -17.12
N ARG A 46 29.54 -15.91 -17.23
CA ARG A 46 30.38 -15.17 -16.28
C ARG A 46 29.72 -15.02 -14.91
N GLN A 47 28.46 -14.62 -14.84
CA GLN A 47 27.75 -14.52 -13.57
C GLN A 47 27.54 -15.89 -12.92
N THR A 48 27.36 -16.92 -13.74
CA THR A 48 27.22 -18.31 -13.28
C THR A 48 28.49 -18.81 -12.60
N SER A 49 29.67 -18.56 -13.18
CA SER A 49 30.93 -18.96 -12.56
C SER A 49 31.14 -18.28 -11.20
N PHE A 50 30.82 -16.99 -11.07
CA PHE A 50 30.86 -16.31 -9.76
C PHE A 50 29.89 -16.93 -8.75
N LYS A 51 28.67 -17.31 -9.17
CA LYS A 51 27.68 -17.92 -8.28
C LYS A 51 28.04 -19.35 -7.87
N GLN A 52 28.71 -20.11 -8.74
CA GLN A 52 29.21 -21.46 -8.42
C GLN A 52 30.25 -21.46 -7.30
N LEU A 53 30.98 -20.36 -7.12
CA LEU A 53 31.96 -20.21 -6.05
C LEU A 53 31.33 -19.88 -4.69
N LYS A 54 30.04 -19.55 -4.63
CA LYS A 54 29.40 -19.23 -3.36
C LYS A 54 29.05 -20.49 -2.59
N GLN A 55 29.11 -20.39 -1.26
CA GLN A 55 28.77 -21.49 -0.35
C GLN A 55 27.29 -21.91 -0.43
N ASP A 56 26.40 -21.00 -0.81
CA ASP A 56 24.98 -21.26 -1.03
C ASP A 56 24.68 -21.86 -2.41
N HIS A 57 25.68 -22.14 -3.25
CA HIS A 57 25.46 -22.79 -4.53
C HIS A 57 24.94 -24.23 -4.36
N LYS A 58 23.86 -24.56 -5.08
CA LYS A 58 23.28 -25.91 -5.07
C LYS A 58 23.42 -26.62 -6.41
N ALA A 59 23.00 -25.96 -7.49
CA ALA A 59 22.99 -26.58 -8.82
C ALA A 59 23.07 -25.51 -9.93
N THR A 60 23.65 -25.92 -11.06
CA THR A 60 23.67 -25.16 -12.31
C THR A 60 23.08 -26.01 -13.43
N ARG A 61 22.23 -25.43 -14.28
CA ARG A 61 21.76 -26.04 -15.51
C ARG A 61 21.94 -25.08 -16.67
N LYS A 62 22.63 -25.51 -17.74
CA LYS A 62 22.66 -24.77 -19.00
C LYS A 62 21.30 -24.88 -19.70
N LEU A 63 20.78 -23.76 -20.18
CA LEU A 63 19.47 -23.65 -20.84
C LEU A 63 19.61 -23.43 -22.35
N SER A 64 20.62 -22.65 -22.76
CA SER A 64 20.89 -22.35 -24.17
C SER A 64 22.39 -22.31 -24.43
N ASP A 65 22.75 -22.50 -25.70
CA ASP A 65 24.10 -22.26 -26.21
C ASP A 65 24.26 -20.81 -26.68
N ASP A 66 25.50 -20.40 -26.91
CA ASP A 66 25.79 -19.08 -27.49
C ASP A 66 25.29 -19.03 -28.95
N ILE A 67 24.63 -17.93 -29.32
CA ILE A 67 24.22 -17.67 -30.71
C ILE A 67 25.26 -16.74 -31.33
N LEU A 68 25.88 -17.18 -32.42
CA LEU A 68 26.94 -16.45 -33.13
C LEU A 68 26.39 -15.79 -34.40
N ASN A 69 26.91 -14.62 -34.75
CA ASN A 69 26.75 -13.98 -36.05
C ASN A 69 27.55 -14.73 -37.11
N SER A 70 27.30 -14.43 -38.39
CA SER A 70 28.07 -14.94 -39.53
C SER A 70 29.58 -14.64 -39.43
N ASP A 71 29.98 -13.63 -38.67
CA ASP A 71 31.39 -13.27 -38.42
C ASP A 71 31.99 -14.00 -37.19
N GLY A 72 31.23 -14.88 -36.54
CA GLY A 72 31.68 -15.64 -35.36
C GLY A 72 31.58 -14.87 -34.03
N GLU A 73 31.05 -13.65 -34.03
CA GLU A 73 30.81 -12.87 -32.80
C GLU A 73 29.54 -13.32 -32.06
N VAL A 74 29.57 -13.35 -30.73
CA VAL A 74 28.43 -13.73 -29.90
C VAL A 74 27.34 -12.65 -29.94
N ILE A 75 26.19 -12.98 -30.50
CA ILE A 75 24.96 -12.16 -30.49
C ILE A 75 24.24 -12.31 -29.16
N GLU A 76 24.15 -13.55 -28.69
CA GLU A 76 23.43 -13.89 -27.47
C GLU A 76 24.19 -14.95 -26.68
N GLU A 77 24.52 -14.64 -25.43
CA GLU A 77 25.23 -15.56 -24.54
C GLU A 77 24.32 -16.71 -24.08
N ALA A 78 24.96 -17.87 -23.88
CA ALA A 78 24.40 -19.03 -23.23
C ALA A 78 23.79 -18.65 -21.88
N GLN A 79 22.54 -19.05 -21.69
CA GLN A 79 21.82 -18.82 -20.45
C GLN A 79 21.95 -20.04 -19.54
N TYR A 80 22.10 -19.76 -18.25
CA TYR A 80 22.21 -20.75 -17.20
C TYR A 80 21.21 -20.46 -16.10
N MET A 81 20.53 -21.50 -15.66
CA MET A 81 19.74 -21.48 -14.45
C MET A 81 20.64 -21.87 -13.28
N VAL A 82 20.73 -21.02 -12.28
CA VAL A 82 21.49 -21.27 -11.05
C VAL A 82 20.52 -21.31 -9.87
N SER A 83 20.60 -22.40 -9.12
CA SER A 83 19.89 -22.59 -7.86
C SER A 83 20.83 -22.31 -6.70
N GLU A 84 20.51 -21.30 -5.89
CA GLU A 84 21.20 -20.95 -4.65
C GLU A 84 20.28 -21.33 -3.48
N SER A 85 20.79 -22.02 -2.46
CA SER A 85 20.09 -22.32 -1.21
C SER A 85 20.52 -21.32 -0.13
N PRO A 86 19.75 -20.25 0.14
CA PRO A 86 20.16 -19.20 1.06
C PRO A 86 20.52 -19.76 2.44
N SER A 87 21.48 -19.13 3.11
CA SER A 87 21.84 -19.48 4.48
C SER A 87 20.63 -19.40 5.39
N GLN A 88 20.46 -20.44 6.21
CA GLN A 88 19.28 -20.62 7.04
C GLN A 88 19.62 -20.33 8.50
N PHE A 89 18.78 -19.56 9.17
CA PHE A 89 18.80 -19.43 10.61
C PHE A 89 17.46 -19.92 11.17
N LYS A 90 17.50 -20.63 12.29
CA LYS A 90 16.29 -21.10 12.95
C LYS A 90 15.73 -19.96 13.80
N CYS A 91 14.57 -19.44 13.40
CA CYS A 91 13.81 -18.49 14.21
C CYS A 91 12.55 -19.18 14.76
N ASN A 92 12.57 -19.51 16.05
CA ASN A 92 11.42 -20.10 16.74
C ASN A 92 10.55 -19.00 17.34
N LYS A 93 9.90 -18.20 16.50
CA LYS A 93 8.89 -17.25 16.96
C LYS A 93 7.49 -17.84 16.83
N PRO A 94 6.60 -17.64 17.81
CA PRO A 94 5.25 -18.16 17.76
C PRO A 94 4.42 -17.34 16.75
N LEU A 95 4.00 -17.97 15.66
CA LEU A 95 3.10 -17.34 14.67
C LEU A 95 1.79 -16.85 15.30
N GLN A 96 1.39 -17.45 16.43
CA GLN A 96 0.23 -17.06 17.22
C GLN A 96 0.29 -15.61 17.68
N GLU A 97 1.48 -15.07 17.99
CA GLU A 97 1.64 -13.66 18.36
C GLU A 97 1.29 -12.74 17.19
N ALA A 98 1.77 -13.06 15.98
CA ALA A 98 1.45 -12.30 14.78
C ALA A 98 -0.05 -12.32 14.46
N VAL A 99 -0.68 -13.50 14.52
CA VAL A 99 -2.13 -13.64 14.32
C VAL A 99 -2.91 -12.81 15.35
N PHE A 100 -2.52 -12.90 16.63
CA PHE A 100 -3.14 -12.15 17.70
C PHE A 100 -3.00 -10.63 17.49
N ILE A 101 -1.83 -10.15 17.10
CA ILE A 101 -1.59 -8.72 16.81
C ILE A 101 -2.50 -8.24 15.67
N LEU A 102 -2.59 -8.99 14.58
CA LEU A 102 -3.44 -8.65 13.43
C LEU A 102 -4.92 -8.61 13.83
N ASP A 103 -5.39 -9.61 14.58
CA ASP A 103 -6.79 -9.65 15.01
C ASP A 103 -7.13 -8.54 16.01
N ASN A 104 -6.22 -8.24 16.94
CA ASN A 104 -6.40 -7.10 17.85
C ASN A 104 -6.41 -5.76 17.10
N SER A 105 -5.60 -5.60 16.05
CA SER A 105 -5.62 -4.39 15.23
C SER A 105 -6.98 -4.18 14.56
N LYS A 106 -7.56 -5.25 13.99
CA LYS A 106 -8.90 -5.23 13.38
C LYS A 106 -9.97 -4.98 14.43
N PHE A 107 -9.91 -5.68 15.56
CA PHE A 107 -10.85 -5.51 16.66
C PHE A 107 -10.87 -4.05 17.14
N TRP A 108 -9.70 -3.45 17.35
CA TRP A 108 -9.62 -2.07 17.79
C TRP A 108 -10.20 -1.09 16.76
N TYR A 109 -9.87 -1.28 15.49
CA TYR A 109 -10.40 -0.46 14.40
C TYR A 109 -11.93 -0.56 14.31
N LEU A 110 -12.48 -1.79 14.36
CA LEU A 110 -13.93 -2.00 14.34
C LEU A 110 -14.60 -1.45 15.61
N ASN A 111 -13.95 -1.57 16.76
CA ASN A 111 -14.44 -0.99 18.00
C ASN A 111 -14.56 0.54 17.89
N PHE A 112 -13.59 1.23 17.28
CA PHE A 112 -13.73 2.65 16.99
C PHE A 112 -14.93 2.95 16.09
N VAL A 113 -15.09 2.23 14.97
CA VAL A 113 -16.20 2.44 14.03
C VAL A 113 -17.56 2.22 14.70
N TYR A 114 -17.77 1.05 15.30
CA TYR A 114 -19.08 0.65 15.79
C TYR A 114 -19.41 1.25 17.16
N ASN A 115 -18.43 1.32 18.07
CA ASN A 115 -18.69 1.74 19.45
C ASN A 115 -18.44 3.22 19.73
N PHE A 116 -17.74 3.93 18.85
CA PHE A 116 -17.60 5.38 18.94
C PHE A 116 -18.27 6.07 17.76
N PHE A 117 -17.78 5.84 16.54
CA PHE A 117 -18.16 6.63 15.36
C PHE A 117 -19.66 6.56 15.04
N PHE A 118 -20.23 5.37 14.93
CA PHE A 118 -21.67 5.21 14.65
C PHE A 118 -22.59 5.71 15.77
N LYS A 119 -22.10 5.79 17.01
CA LYS A 119 -22.88 6.30 18.14
C LYS A 119 -22.98 7.81 18.13
N CYS A 120 -21.89 8.52 17.83
CA CYS A 120 -21.87 9.98 17.89
C CYS A 120 -22.02 10.70 16.55
N VAL A 121 -21.83 10.03 15.42
CA VAL A 121 -21.89 10.64 14.08
C VAL A 121 -23.19 10.31 13.35
N ASP A 122 -23.71 11.30 12.62
CA ASP A 122 -24.82 11.15 11.68
C ASP A 122 -24.32 10.50 10.38
N MET A 123 -24.61 9.22 10.22
CA MET A 123 -24.19 8.42 9.08
C MET A 123 -24.92 8.78 7.77
N ASN A 124 -26.01 9.57 7.82
CA ASN A 124 -26.61 10.09 6.60
C ASN A 124 -25.78 11.20 5.96
N ARG A 125 -24.83 11.76 6.73
CA ARG A 125 -23.97 12.87 6.32
C ARG A 125 -22.51 12.47 6.19
N VAL A 126 -22.18 11.20 6.41
CA VAL A 126 -20.81 10.70 6.29
C VAL A 126 -20.78 9.45 5.43
N HIS A 127 -19.90 9.45 4.43
CA HIS A 127 -19.68 8.32 3.54
C HIS A 127 -18.25 7.79 3.67
N PHE A 128 -18.11 6.46 3.73
CA PHE A 128 -16.81 5.78 3.72
C PHE A 128 -16.34 5.63 2.27
N CYS A 129 -15.27 6.32 1.91
CA CYS A 129 -14.72 6.28 0.55
C CYS A 129 -13.77 5.10 0.37
N ASN A 130 -12.95 4.82 1.39
CA ASN A 130 -11.95 3.77 1.37
C ASN A 130 -11.52 3.41 2.79
N MET A 131 -10.93 2.24 2.97
CA MET A 131 -10.37 1.77 4.24
C MET A 131 -9.14 0.90 3.96
N ASP A 132 -8.04 1.15 4.66
CA ASP A 132 -6.81 0.38 4.49
C ASP A 132 -6.07 0.22 5.82
N ILE A 133 -6.11 -0.99 6.39
CA ILE A 133 -5.44 -1.46 7.61
C ILE A 133 -5.65 -0.55 8.83
N ASP A 134 -4.94 0.57 8.89
CA ASP A 134 -4.89 1.54 9.97
C ASP A 134 -5.45 2.93 9.59
N SER A 135 -6.03 3.06 8.39
CA SER A 135 -6.55 4.32 7.84
C SER A 135 -8.01 4.21 7.40
N MET A 136 -8.70 5.36 7.41
CA MET A 136 -10.10 5.52 7.01
C MET A 136 -10.24 6.81 6.21
N TYR A 137 -10.96 6.75 5.10
CA TYR A 137 -11.19 7.89 4.22
C TYR A 137 -12.66 8.22 4.23
N LEU A 138 -13.00 9.43 4.67
CA LEU A 138 -14.35 9.87 4.92
C LEU A 138 -14.70 11.09 4.07
N SER A 139 -15.86 11.06 3.42
CA SER A 139 -16.51 12.24 2.87
C SER A 139 -17.59 12.72 3.84
N ILE A 140 -17.54 13.99 4.21
CA ILE A 140 -18.40 14.58 5.26
C ILE A 140 -19.23 15.70 4.64
N ALA A 141 -20.55 15.55 4.69
CA ALA A 141 -21.53 16.52 4.18
C ALA A 141 -21.87 17.55 5.26
N GLY A 142 -21.31 18.74 5.12
CA GLY A 142 -21.20 19.71 6.20
C GLY A 142 -21.49 21.16 5.81
N SER A 143 -20.87 22.11 6.51
CA SER A 143 -20.91 23.54 6.17
C SER A 143 -20.09 23.82 4.90
N GLN A 144 -20.71 24.47 3.92
CA GLN A 144 -20.02 24.95 2.72
C GLN A 144 -19.03 26.08 3.03
N ILE A 145 -19.29 26.88 4.07
CA ILE A 145 -18.45 28.03 4.45
C ILE A 145 -17.16 27.56 5.13
N GLU A 146 -17.28 26.63 6.09
CA GLU A 146 -16.10 26.09 6.79
C GLU A 146 -15.36 25.03 5.94
N CYS A 147 -16.03 24.47 4.93
CA CYS A 147 -15.50 23.45 4.02
C CYS A 147 -14.83 22.30 4.79
N TYR A 148 -13.68 21.78 4.33
CA TYR A 148 -12.99 20.66 4.99
C TYR A 148 -12.48 20.99 6.40
N LYS A 149 -12.32 22.27 6.76
CA LYS A 149 -11.84 22.70 8.09
C LYS A 149 -12.85 22.43 9.20
N GLN A 150 -14.11 22.17 8.84
CA GLN A 150 -15.15 21.85 9.81
C GLN A 150 -14.93 20.52 10.56
N GLY A 151 -14.11 19.62 10.00
CA GLY A 151 -13.92 18.27 10.54
C GLY A 151 -15.26 17.54 10.76
N LEU A 152 -15.50 17.07 11.99
CA LEU A 152 -16.74 16.37 12.37
C LEU A 152 -17.82 17.28 12.98
N LYS A 153 -17.54 18.58 13.15
CA LYS A 153 -18.35 19.52 13.96
C LYS A 153 -19.85 19.48 13.63
N TYR A 154 -20.22 19.46 12.35
CA TYR A 154 -21.62 19.53 11.91
C TYR A 154 -22.31 18.18 11.73
N VAL A 155 -21.57 17.07 11.89
CA VAL A 155 -22.12 15.71 11.74
C VAL A 155 -22.20 14.97 13.07
N ILE A 156 -21.81 15.59 14.18
CA ILE A 156 -22.00 15.02 15.52
C ILE A 156 -23.49 15.14 15.90
N LYS A 157 -24.14 13.99 16.14
CA LYS A 157 -25.55 13.92 16.58
C LYS A 157 -25.72 13.79 18.10
N ASP A 158 -24.73 13.19 18.77
CA ASP A 158 -24.70 13.04 20.22
C ASP A 158 -23.46 13.74 20.77
N GLN A 159 -23.63 15.04 21.04
CA GLN A 159 -22.56 15.90 21.52
C GLN A 159 -22.06 15.49 22.91
N LEU A 160 -22.97 15.05 23.79
CA LEU A 160 -22.61 14.64 25.16
C LEU A 160 -21.73 13.39 25.14
N PHE A 161 -22.10 12.37 24.35
CA PHE A 161 -21.27 11.17 24.19
C PHE A 161 -19.93 11.52 23.54
N TYR A 162 -19.95 12.37 22.50
CA TYR A 162 -18.74 12.81 21.81
C TYR A 162 -17.78 13.50 22.79
N ASP A 163 -18.23 14.54 23.49
CA ASP A 163 -17.38 15.34 24.39
C ASP A 163 -16.77 14.50 25.52
N ASN A 164 -17.53 13.52 26.03
CA ASN A 164 -17.06 12.60 27.07
C ASN A 164 -15.96 11.63 26.59
N ARG A 165 -16.00 11.22 25.32
CA ARG A 165 -15.11 10.17 24.76
C ARG A 165 -14.05 10.68 23.80
N PHE A 166 -14.22 11.91 23.30
CA PHE A 166 -13.39 12.48 22.25
C PHE A 166 -11.91 12.49 22.63
N LYS A 167 -11.58 12.96 23.84
CA LYS A 167 -10.19 13.04 24.35
C LYS A 167 -9.53 11.67 24.51
N GLU A 168 -10.30 10.58 24.64
CA GLU A 168 -9.76 9.22 24.73
C GLU A 168 -9.22 8.75 23.38
N LEU A 169 -9.80 9.21 22.26
CA LEU A 169 -9.57 8.63 20.93
C LEU A 169 -8.93 9.61 19.92
N LEU A 170 -9.34 10.87 19.93
CA LEU A 170 -8.95 11.88 18.94
C LEU A 170 -8.08 12.98 19.57
N PRO A 171 -7.20 13.63 18.79
CA PRO A 171 -6.48 14.82 19.22
C PRO A 171 -7.42 16.02 19.33
N TRP A 172 -7.04 17.00 20.14
CA TRP A 172 -7.72 18.29 20.24
C TRP A 172 -6.76 19.44 19.93
N ASP A 173 -7.31 20.63 19.75
CA ASP A 173 -6.52 21.81 19.40
C ASP A 173 -5.45 22.10 20.46
N ASN A 174 -4.23 22.33 20.00
CA ASN A 174 -3.05 22.57 20.83
C ASN A 174 -2.67 21.42 21.79
N CYS A 175 -3.09 20.18 21.49
CA CYS A 175 -2.60 19.02 22.23
C CYS A 175 -1.09 18.79 22.01
N THR A 176 -0.47 18.11 22.95
CA THR A 176 0.95 17.74 22.86
C THR A 176 1.17 16.66 21.80
N VAL A 177 2.40 16.56 21.28
CA VAL A 177 2.79 15.44 20.38
C VAL A 177 2.52 14.07 21.01
N ALA A 178 2.64 13.96 22.33
CA ALA A 178 2.36 12.71 23.06
C ALA A 178 0.87 12.34 23.01
N GLU A 179 -0.03 13.32 23.08
CA GLU A 179 -1.48 13.14 22.99
C GLU A 179 -1.93 12.91 21.54
N GLU A 180 -1.39 13.68 20.60
CA GLU A 180 -1.69 13.53 19.16
C GLU A 180 -1.24 12.16 18.64
N LYS A 181 -0.01 11.75 18.99
CA LYS A 181 0.57 10.47 18.60
C LYS A 181 0.51 9.44 19.73
N LYS A 182 -0.57 9.43 20.53
CA LYS A 182 -0.74 8.41 21.56
C LYS A 182 -0.94 7.02 20.95
N LEU A 183 -0.60 5.99 21.71
CA LEU A 183 -0.87 4.62 21.29
C LEU A 183 -2.39 4.41 21.22
N MET A 184 -2.87 3.76 20.15
CA MET A 184 -4.30 3.61 19.90
C MET A 184 -5.06 4.95 19.84
N GLY A 185 -4.38 6.03 19.47
CA GLY A 185 -5.03 7.29 19.09
C GLY A 185 -5.32 7.31 17.60
N ILE A 186 -6.34 8.04 17.19
CA ILE A 186 -6.64 8.31 15.78
C ILE A 186 -6.22 9.74 15.50
N THR A 187 -5.43 9.93 14.45
CA THR A 187 -4.97 11.25 14.03
C THR A 187 -5.43 11.50 12.60
N THR A 188 -5.80 12.75 12.32
CA THR A 188 -6.03 13.21 10.95
C THR A 188 -4.71 13.33 10.20
N GLU A 189 -4.51 12.54 9.14
CA GLU A 189 -3.30 12.63 8.32
C GLU A 189 -3.40 13.69 7.22
N SER A 190 -4.57 13.79 6.57
CA SER A 190 -4.81 14.73 5.48
C SER A 190 -6.28 15.10 5.41
N GLN A 191 -6.57 16.31 4.96
CA GLN A 191 -7.91 16.84 4.71
C GLN A 191 -7.89 17.59 3.39
N GLY A 192 -8.99 17.51 2.67
CA GLY A 192 -9.18 18.19 1.40
C GLY A 192 -10.66 18.30 1.09
N GLU A 193 -10.98 19.07 0.07
CA GLU A 193 -12.36 19.33 -0.33
C GLU A 193 -13.01 18.11 -0.96
N ASN A 194 -12.26 17.43 -1.82
CA ASN A 194 -12.76 16.34 -2.64
C ASN A 194 -11.78 15.15 -2.64
N ILE A 195 -12.34 13.95 -2.82
CA ILE A 195 -11.57 12.72 -2.97
C ILE A 195 -12.15 11.90 -4.12
N VAL A 196 -11.28 11.35 -4.96
CA VAL A 196 -11.61 10.36 -5.98
C VAL A 196 -10.92 9.05 -5.63
N CYS A 197 -11.70 7.98 -5.49
CA CYS A 197 -11.21 6.64 -5.16
C CYS A 197 -11.54 5.67 -6.31
N LEU A 198 -10.50 5.09 -6.92
CA LEU A 198 -10.67 4.11 -8.00
C LEU A 198 -10.63 2.66 -7.47
N ALA A 199 -9.73 2.40 -6.54
CA ALA A 199 -9.49 1.06 -6.01
C ALA A 199 -8.80 1.11 -4.63
N PRO A 200 -8.71 -0.02 -3.90
CA PRO A 200 -7.94 -0.09 -2.67
C PRO A 200 -6.48 0.38 -2.90
N LYS A 201 -6.04 1.38 -2.14
CA LYS A 201 -4.75 2.08 -2.25
C LYS A 201 -4.54 2.92 -3.53
N CYS A 202 -5.60 3.22 -4.29
CA CYS A 202 -5.57 4.07 -5.48
C CYS A 202 -6.60 5.20 -5.37
N TYR A 203 -6.17 6.39 -4.94
CA TYR A 203 -7.05 7.54 -4.71
C TYR A 203 -6.29 8.87 -4.86
N SER A 204 -7.03 9.95 -5.12
CA SER A 204 -6.52 11.32 -5.13
C SER A 204 -7.37 12.22 -4.24
N LEU A 205 -6.72 12.94 -3.33
CA LEU A 205 -7.32 13.99 -2.49
C LEU A 205 -6.92 15.35 -3.09
N TYR A 206 -7.89 16.23 -3.30
CA TYR A 206 -7.66 17.48 -4.00
C TYR A 206 -8.61 18.59 -3.56
N ASN A 207 -8.20 19.83 -3.86
CA ASN A 207 -9.02 21.02 -3.71
C ASN A 207 -9.32 21.62 -5.08
N GLY A 208 -10.50 22.22 -5.22
CA GLY A 208 -10.79 23.10 -6.34
C GLY A 208 -10.03 24.40 -6.19
N ASN A 209 -9.66 25.02 -7.31
CA ASN A 209 -9.19 26.39 -7.29
C ASN A 209 -10.39 27.33 -7.43
N GLU A 210 -10.56 28.29 -6.51
CA GLU A 210 -11.69 29.23 -6.54
C GLU A 210 -11.62 30.21 -7.72
N GLN A 211 -10.46 30.34 -8.36
CA GLN A 211 -10.21 31.35 -9.40
C GLN A 211 -10.21 30.78 -10.83
N ASN A 212 -9.98 29.48 -11.02
CA ASN A 212 -9.92 28.78 -12.32
C ASN A 212 -10.44 27.34 -12.17
N ASP A 213 -10.74 26.64 -13.26
CA ASP A 213 -11.06 25.19 -13.27
C ASP A 213 -9.84 24.29 -12.92
N ASP A 214 -8.75 24.87 -12.42
CA ASP A 214 -7.54 24.14 -12.04
C ASP A 214 -7.75 23.33 -10.75
N ILE A 215 -7.28 22.09 -10.76
CA ILE A 215 -7.32 21.20 -9.60
C ILE A 215 -5.97 21.19 -8.90
N VAL A 216 -5.96 21.44 -7.59
CA VAL A 216 -4.76 21.32 -6.75
C VAL A 216 -4.77 19.98 -6.03
N SER A 217 -3.93 19.06 -6.52
CA SER A 217 -3.70 17.76 -5.88
C SER A 217 -2.98 17.92 -4.54
N LEU A 218 -3.59 17.41 -3.46
CA LEU A 218 -2.97 17.35 -2.13
C LEU A 218 -2.25 16.02 -1.91
N VAL A 219 -2.89 14.90 -2.29
CA VAL A 219 -2.35 13.55 -2.13
C VAL A 219 -2.75 12.69 -3.32
N ASN A 220 -1.78 12.08 -3.99
CA ASN A 220 -2.02 11.07 -5.03
C ASN A 220 -1.44 9.75 -4.56
N ARG A 221 -2.30 8.73 -4.42
CA ARG A 221 -1.89 7.36 -4.12
C ARG A 221 -2.22 6.43 -5.26
N MET A 222 -1.27 5.58 -5.58
CA MET A 222 -1.38 4.56 -6.61
C MET A 222 -0.66 3.29 -6.19
N LYS A 223 -1.05 2.14 -6.78
CA LYS A 223 -0.47 0.85 -6.45
C LYS A 223 0.36 0.30 -7.62
N GLY A 224 1.60 -0.10 -7.33
CA GLY A 224 2.45 -0.83 -8.29
C GLY A 224 3.33 0.05 -9.20
N VAL A 225 3.16 1.37 -9.14
CA VAL A 225 3.98 2.35 -9.88
C VAL A 225 4.44 3.45 -8.91
N SER A 226 5.60 4.03 -9.19
CA SER A 226 6.15 5.13 -8.38
C SER A 226 5.43 6.44 -8.67
N GLU A 227 4.88 7.09 -7.65
CA GLU A 227 4.23 8.40 -7.72
C GLU A 227 5.11 9.44 -8.44
N LYS A 228 6.40 9.52 -8.07
CA LYS A 228 7.37 10.48 -8.64
C LYS A 228 7.67 10.27 -10.12
N LYS A 229 7.51 9.05 -10.64
CA LYS A 229 7.81 8.72 -12.05
C LYS A 229 6.56 8.80 -12.93
N ALA A 230 5.37 8.63 -12.33
CA ALA A 230 4.12 8.53 -13.06
C ALA A 230 3.59 9.90 -13.54
N ASN A 231 3.91 10.99 -12.84
CA ASN A 231 3.44 12.36 -13.14
C ASN A 231 1.92 12.44 -13.39
N LEU A 232 1.14 11.60 -12.70
CA LEU A 232 -0.31 11.60 -12.82
C LEU A 232 -0.93 12.74 -12.01
N THR A 233 -1.95 13.33 -12.58
CA THR A 233 -2.75 14.41 -12.01
C THR A 233 -4.09 13.87 -11.52
N THR A 234 -4.80 14.61 -10.68
CA THR A 234 -6.16 14.24 -10.26
C THR A 234 -7.11 14.08 -11.44
N ASN A 235 -6.92 14.86 -12.51
CA ASN A 235 -7.72 14.75 -13.74
C ASN A 235 -7.61 13.35 -14.36
N ASP A 236 -6.45 12.70 -14.27
CA ASP A 236 -6.27 11.32 -14.75
C ASP A 236 -7.13 10.34 -13.95
N TYR A 237 -7.28 10.55 -12.63
CA TYR A 237 -8.16 9.72 -11.80
C TYR A 237 -9.63 9.94 -12.15
N ILE A 238 -10.04 11.20 -12.30
CA ILE A 238 -11.43 11.56 -12.68
C ILE A 238 -11.77 10.98 -14.05
N LYS A 239 -10.86 11.10 -15.02
CA LYS A 239 -11.01 10.52 -16.35
C LYS A 239 -11.13 9.00 -16.30
N CYS A 240 -10.24 8.34 -15.55
CA CYS A 240 -10.27 6.89 -15.34
C CYS A 240 -11.62 6.42 -14.75
N LEU A 241 -12.19 7.19 -13.81
CA LEU A 241 -13.49 6.91 -13.22
C LEU A 241 -14.66 7.10 -14.20
N ASN A 242 -14.70 8.22 -14.90
CA ASN A 242 -15.82 8.59 -15.77
C ASN A 242 -15.83 7.81 -17.08
N ASP A 243 -14.67 7.65 -17.71
CA ASP A 243 -14.53 7.01 -19.02
C ASP A 243 -14.29 5.50 -18.92
N GLY A 244 -14.02 4.98 -17.72
CA GLY A 244 -13.64 3.59 -17.49
C GLY A 244 -12.32 3.19 -18.17
N CYS A 245 -11.46 4.16 -18.49
CA CYS A 245 -10.21 3.90 -19.21
C CYS A 245 -9.08 3.48 -18.28
N ASN A 246 -8.21 2.59 -18.75
CA ASN A 246 -6.97 2.25 -18.05
C ASN A 246 -5.87 3.23 -18.45
N ILE A 247 -5.17 3.78 -17.45
CA ILE A 247 -4.04 4.67 -17.67
C ILE A 247 -2.77 3.90 -17.32
N SER A 248 -1.96 3.69 -18.35
CA SER A 248 -0.65 3.06 -18.23
C SER A 248 0.44 4.11 -18.06
N VAL A 249 1.50 3.74 -17.35
CA VAL A 249 2.71 4.54 -17.19
C VAL A 249 3.91 3.71 -17.61
N THR A 250 4.80 4.32 -18.40
CA THR A 250 6.07 3.73 -18.76
C THR A 250 7.05 3.82 -17.59
N THR A 251 7.48 2.66 -17.10
CA THR A 251 8.49 2.56 -16.04
C THR A 251 9.82 2.10 -16.61
N ASN A 252 10.85 2.90 -16.36
CA ASN A 252 12.20 2.60 -16.82
C ASN A 252 13.01 1.98 -15.68
N ASN A 253 13.58 0.81 -15.97
CA ASN A 253 14.51 0.10 -15.10
C ASN A 253 15.85 -0.05 -15.81
N LEU A 254 16.93 0.29 -15.11
CA LEU A 254 18.28 0.04 -15.61
C LEU A 254 18.62 -1.43 -15.36
N GLN A 255 19.05 -2.11 -16.41
CA GLN A 255 19.57 -3.47 -16.35
C GLN A 255 20.94 -3.51 -16.99
N MET A 256 21.83 -4.33 -16.43
CA MET A 256 23.17 -4.54 -16.98
C MET A 256 23.23 -5.90 -17.63
N LYS A 257 23.48 -5.94 -18.95
CA LYS A 257 23.69 -7.16 -19.73
C LYS A 257 25.05 -7.05 -20.42
N MET A 258 25.93 -8.05 -20.24
CA MET A 258 27.27 -8.07 -20.84
C MET A 258 28.16 -6.84 -20.52
N GLY A 259 27.99 -6.25 -19.33
CA GLY A 259 28.71 -5.02 -18.96
C GLY A 259 28.19 -3.75 -19.65
N VAL A 260 27.18 -3.87 -20.52
CA VAL A 260 26.45 -2.75 -21.11
C VAL A 260 25.22 -2.48 -20.25
N MET A 261 25.11 -1.26 -19.74
CA MET A 261 23.92 -0.80 -19.04
C MET A 261 22.86 -0.39 -20.08
N SER A 262 21.72 -1.08 -20.06
CA SER A 262 20.58 -0.82 -20.92
C SER A 262 19.40 -0.33 -20.08
N MET A 263 18.60 0.57 -20.63
CA MET A 263 17.34 1.00 -20.03
C MET A 263 16.21 0.15 -20.60
N ILE A 264 15.53 -0.62 -19.76
CA ILE A 264 14.33 -1.35 -20.15
C ILE A 264 13.12 -0.52 -19.76
N SER A 265 12.34 -0.17 -20.77
CA SER A 265 11.06 0.53 -20.63
C SER A 265 9.95 -0.51 -20.60
N MET A 266 9.16 -0.53 -19.54
CA MET A 266 7.99 -1.40 -19.40
C MET A 266 6.75 -0.57 -19.14
N GLU A 267 5.72 -0.80 -19.93
CA GLU A 267 4.40 -0.22 -19.69
C GLU A 267 3.70 -0.98 -18.56
N LYS A 268 3.25 -0.25 -17.53
CA LYS A 268 2.50 -0.80 -16.40
C LYS A 268 1.19 -0.06 -16.25
N SER A 269 0.10 -0.79 -16.01
CA SER A 269 -1.17 -0.18 -15.62
C SER A 269 -0.99 0.54 -14.28
N ALA A 270 -1.23 1.85 -14.29
CA ALA A 270 -1.07 2.73 -13.14
C ALA A 270 -2.42 3.03 -12.48
N LEU A 271 -3.44 3.37 -13.28
CA LEU A 271 -4.81 3.58 -12.84
C LEU A 271 -5.74 2.67 -13.65
N THR A 272 -6.57 1.93 -12.95
CA THR A 272 -7.61 1.07 -13.54
C THR A 272 -8.90 1.43 -12.84
N GLY A 273 -9.95 1.76 -13.60
CA GLY A 273 -11.24 2.19 -13.03
C GLY A 273 -11.93 1.10 -12.21
N ILE A 274 -11.62 -0.18 -12.50
CA ILE A 274 -12.15 -1.34 -11.79
C ILE A 274 -11.00 -2.31 -11.49
N HIS A 275 -10.77 -2.61 -10.20
CA HIS A 275 -9.83 -3.64 -9.76
C HIS A 275 -10.58 -4.77 -9.04
N ASN A 276 -11.37 -5.53 -9.80
CA ASN A 276 -12.06 -6.71 -9.28
C ASN A 276 -11.05 -7.82 -9.00
N LYS A 277 -10.84 -8.11 -7.71
CA LYS A 277 -9.94 -9.20 -7.26
C LYS A 277 -10.68 -10.44 -6.80
N MET A 278 -11.94 -10.26 -6.41
CA MET A 278 -12.75 -11.33 -5.87
C MET A 278 -14.22 -11.15 -6.23
N VAL A 279 -14.92 -12.27 -6.29
CA VAL A 279 -16.38 -12.36 -6.39
C VAL A 279 -16.90 -12.81 -5.03
N VAL A 280 -17.93 -12.14 -4.51
CA VAL A 280 -18.60 -12.54 -3.27
C VAL A 280 -19.68 -13.57 -3.62
N LEU A 281 -19.57 -14.75 -3.03
CA LEU A 281 -20.53 -15.85 -3.20
C LEU A 281 -21.75 -15.62 -2.30
N SER A 282 -22.85 -16.32 -2.60
CA SER A 282 -24.12 -16.19 -1.86
C SER A 282 -23.99 -16.47 -0.35
N LYS A 283 -23.02 -17.30 0.06
CA LYS A 283 -22.70 -17.61 1.46
C LYS A 283 -21.83 -16.53 2.16
N GLY A 284 -21.48 -15.45 1.47
CA GLY A 284 -20.58 -14.40 1.98
C GLY A 284 -19.09 -14.72 1.89
N CYS A 285 -18.72 -15.88 1.34
CA CYS A 285 -17.33 -16.23 1.05
C CYS A 285 -16.82 -15.49 -0.18
N CYS A 286 -15.52 -15.18 -0.23
CA CYS A 286 -14.88 -14.55 -1.39
C CYS A 286 -14.13 -15.59 -2.23
N ALA A 287 -14.35 -15.59 -3.55
CA ALA A 287 -13.60 -16.41 -4.50
C ALA A 287 -12.74 -15.53 -5.42
N PRO A 288 -11.62 -16.04 -5.99
CA PRO A 288 -10.78 -15.26 -6.90
C PRO A 288 -11.57 -14.81 -8.13
N PHE A 289 -11.49 -13.53 -8.49
CA PHE A 289 -12.17 -13.04 -9.69
C PHE A 289 -11.53 -13.61 -10.96
N MET A 290 -12.35 -14.21 -11.82
CA MET A 290 -11.98 -14.62 -13.16
C MET A 290 -12.92 -13.95 -14.16
N TYR A 291 -12.34 -13.32 -15.19
CA TYR A 291 -13.13 -12.59 -16.18
C TYR A 291 -14.12 -13.53 -16.89
N GLY A 292 -15.40 -13.13 -16.94
CA GLY A 292 -16.48 -13.94 -17.54
C GLY A 292 -17.03 -15.05 -16.63
N ILE A 293 -16.51 -15.20 -15.40
CA ILE A 293 -16.99 -16.19 -14.43
C ILE A 293 -17.76 -15.47 -13.33
N ASN A 294 -19.05 -15.76 -13.24
CA ASN A 294 -19.94 -15.21 -12.23
C ASN A 294 -19.96 -16.09 -10.96
N ALA A 295 -20.54 -15.58 -9.87
CA ALA A 295 -20.56 -16.27 -8.56
C ALA A 295 -21.21 -17.66 -8.60
N ASP A 296 -22.19 -17.86 -9.47
CA ASP A 296 -22.92 -19.11 -9.73
C ASP A 296 -22.07 -20.22 -10.36
N HIS A 297 -20.94 -19.86 -10.98
CA HIS A 297 -20.02 -20.83 -11.57
C HIS A 297 -19.06 -21.44 -10.55
N TYR A 298 -18.98 -20.90 -9.33
CA TYR A 298 -18.15 -21.44 -8.26
C TYR A 298 -18.90 -22.56 -7.54
N LEU A 299 -18.40 -23.79 -7.69
CA LEU A 299 -18.87 -24.94 -6.90
C LEU A 299 -18.25 -24.84 -5.49
N ILE A 300 -19.11 -24.86 -4.47
CA ILE A 300 -18.71 -24.89 -3.07
C ILE A 300 -19.04 -26.29 -2.56
N ASP A 301 -18.03 -27.14 -2.40
CA ASP A 301 -18.13 -28.41 -1.66
C ASP A 301 -18.27 -28.14 -0.14
#